data_AF-A0A5J5IVT5-F1
#
_entry.id   AF-A0A5J5IVT5-F1
#
_cell.length_a   1.000
_cell.length_b   1.000
_cell.length_c   1.000
_cell.angle_alpha   90.00
_cell.angle_beta   90.00
_cell.angle_gamma   90.00
#
_symmetry.space_group_name_H-M   'P 1'
#
loop_
_entity.id
_entity.type
_entity.pdbx_description
1 polymer ?
#
loop_
_entity_poly.entity_id
_entity_poly.type
_entity_poly.pdbx_seq_one_letter_code
_entity_poly.pdbx_strand_id
1 'polypeptide(L)'
;MSTYPDAVRPDVHLERYVTIESAPGALEACMHGEGFSDVTVRSDGSLESGSLPEAQRQTYAVSMWKCMAEFPYEPRFNQRLSTEQLAAIYRYYAGELTDCLEDLGYTVDAPPSETTFVEGYYTAPDLWSPYSAVLGSTEDPSSAYATCPILPPDLFGSS
;
A
#
# COMPACT_ATOMS: atom_id res chain seq x y z
N MET A 1 16.30 -14.32 5.18
CA MET A 1 16.45 -15.60 4.46
C MET A 1 15.17 -15.84 3.67
N SER A 2 15.25 -16.29 2.42
CA SER A 2 14.06 -16.58 1.58
C SER A 2 13.34 -17.82 2.11
N THR A 3 12.01 -17.75 2.24
CA THR A 3 11.17 -18.86 2.73
C THR A 3 11.24 -20.10 1.84
N TYR A 4 11.50 -19.92 0.54
CA TYR A 4 11.68 -21.00 -0.44
C TYR A 4 12.98 -20.75 -1.25
N PRO A 5 14.14 -21.21 -0.78
CA PRO A 5 15.42 -20.95 -1.45
C PRO A 5 15.60 -21.76 -2.75
N ASP A 6 15.01 -22.96 -2.82
CA ASP A 6 15.15 -23.88 -3.97
C ASP A 6 14.00 -23.77 -4.98
N ALA A 7 13.10 -22.79 -4.80
CA ALA A 7 11.98 -22.59 -5.71
C ALA A 7 12.49 -22.14 -7.09
N VAL A 8 12.08 -22.87 -8.14
CA VAL A 8 12.31 -22.46 -9.53
C VAL A 8 11.49 -21.21 -9.80
N ARG A 9 12.17 -20.14 -10.19
CA ARG A 9 11.53 -18.87 -10.59
C ARG A 9 11.48 -18.81 -12.11
N PRO A 10 10.32 -18.49 -12.70
CA PRO A 10 10.24 -18.28 -14.14
C PRO A 10 11.05 -17.03 -14.54
N ASP A 11 11.40 -16.95 -15.82
CA ASP A 11 11.87 -15.69 -16.39
C ASP A 11 10.70 -14.70 -16.40
N VAL A 12 10.96 -13.47 -15.96
CA VAL A 12 9.95 -12.42 -15.80
C VAL A 12 10.39 -11.20 -16.59
N HIS A 13 9.44 -10.62 -17.31
CA HIS A 13 9.67 -9.40 -18.06
C HIS A 13 8.87 -8.27 -17.41
N LEU A 14 9.42 -7.06 -17.42
CA LEU A 14 8.71 -5.89 -16.96
C LEU A 14 7.55 -5.62 -17.91
N GLU A 15 6.31 -5.72 -17.42
CA GLU A 15 5.11 -5.36 -18.19
C GLU A 15 4.92 -3.84 -18.15
N ARG A 16 4.83 -3.27 -16.95
CA ARG A 16 4.78 -1.81 -16.75
C ARG A 16 5.05 -1.42 -15.30
N TYR A 17 5.41 -0.16 -15.08
CA TYR A 17 5.36 0.41 -13.74
C TYR A 17 3.93 0.72 -13.30
N VAL A 18 3.67 0.58 -12.00
CA VAL A 18 2.38 0.89 -11.36
C VAL A 18 2.51 2.03 -10.33
N THR A 19 1.44 2.80 -10.20
CA THR A 19 1.24 3.75 -9.09
C THR A 19 0.64 3.05 -7.88
N ILE A 20 0.58 3.73 -6.74
CA ILE A 20 -0.07 3.18 -5.54
C ILE A 20 -1.55 2.87 -5.79
N GLU A 21 -2.23 3.69 -6.58
CA GLU A 21 -3.65 3.54 -6.91
C GLU A 21 -3.88 2.40 -7.90
N SER A 22 -2.95 2.19 -8.85
CA SER A 22 -3.10 1.18 -9.91
C SER A 22 -2.47 -0.18 -9.59
N ALA A 23 -1.65 -0.26 -8.54
CA ALA A 23 -0.99 -1.50 -8.13
C ALA A 23 -1.97 -2.58 -7.65
N PRO A 24 -3.00 -2.30 -6.80
CA PRO A 24 -3.92 -3.33 -6.35
C PRO A 24 -4.60 -4.09 -7.48
N GLY A 25 -5.20 -3.35 -8.44
CA GLY A 25 -5.87 -3.96 -9.59
C GLY A 25 -4.92 -4.71 -10.53
N ALA A 26 -3.68 -4.25 -10.69
CA ALA A 26 -2.69 -4.94 -11.51
C ALA A 26 -2.24 -6.27 -10.87
N LEU A 27 -1.98 -6.23 -9.56
CA LEU A 27 -1.54 -7.39 -8.80
C LEU A 27 -2.64 -8.45 -8.69
N GLU A 28 -3.87 -8.04 -8.41
CA GLU A 28 -5.03 -8.91 -8.37
C GLU A 28 -5.26 -9.61 -9.73
N ALA A 29 -5.29 -8.84 -10.82
CA ALA A 29 -5.49 -9.39 -12.16
C ALA A 29 -4.39 -10.40 -12.55
N CYS A 30 -3.13 -10.12 -12.18
CA CYS A 30 -2.03 -11.05 -12.42
C CYS A 30 -2.20 -12.35 -11.61
N MET A 31 -2.51 -12.25 -10.31
CA MET A 31 -2.71 -13.43 -9.46
C MET A 31 -3.89 -14.28 -9.92
N HIS A 32 -4.96 -13.66 -10.42
CA HIS A 32 -6.08 -14.37 -11.06
C HIS A 32 -5.62 -15.10 -12.32
N GLY A 33 -4.78 -14.47 -13.14
CA GLY A 33 -4.16 -15.08 -14.32
C GLY A 33 -3.26 -16.28 -14.00
N GLU A 34 -2.61 -16.26 -12.83
CA GLU A 34 -1.80 -17.36 -12.29
C GLU A 34 -2.64 -18.50 -11.68
N GLY A 35 -3.97 -18.35 -11.66
CA GLY A 35 -4.92 -19.36 -11.17
C GLY A 35 -5.35 -19.18 -9.71
N PHE A 36 -5.01 -18.06 -9.08
CA PHE A 36 -5.43 -17.70 -7.72
C PHE A 36 -6.60 -16.71 -7.73
N SER A 37 -7.77 -17.15 -8.21
CA SER A 37 -8.96 -16.30 -8.38
C SER A 37 -9.54 -15.73 -7.07
N ASP A 38 -9.22 -16.34 -5.93
CA ASP A 38 -9.71 -15.90 -4.62
C ASP A 38 -8.84 -14.80 -4.02
N VAL A 39 -7.74 -14.41 -4.69
CA VAL A 39 -6.91 -13.31 -4.25
C VAL A 39 -7.67 -11.99 -4.44
N THR A 40 -7.73 -11.20 -3.38
CA THR A 40 -8.22 -9.83 -3.42
C THR A 40 -7.12 -8.91 -2.94
N VAL A 41 -6.84 -7.83 -3.68
CA VAL A 41 -5.89 -6.80 -3.26
C VAL A 41 -6.67 -5.51 -3.02
N ARG A 42 -6.69 -5.07 -1.77
CA ARG A 42 -7.37 -3.85 -1.38
C ARG A 42 -6.57 -2.62 -1.77
N SER A 43 -7.25 -1.49 -1.82
CA SER A 43 -6.70 -0.17 -2.15
C SER A 43 -5.60 0.31 -1.19
N ASP A 44 -5.50 -0.25 0.00
CA ASP A 44 -4.41 0.00 0.96
C ASP A 44 -3.18 -0.88 0.73
N GLY A 45 -3.21 -1.72 -0.32
CA GLY A 45 -2.18 -2.70 -0.62
C GLY A 45 -2.25 -3.95 0.25
N SER A 46 -3.24 -4.06 1.15
CA SER A 46 -3.48 -5.32 1.88
C SER A 46 -3.98 -6.38 0.92
N LEU A 47 -3.58 -7.61 1.19
CA LEU A 47 -3.87 -8.74 0.32
C LEU A 47 -4.56 -9.84 1.12
N GLU A 48 -5.65 -10.34 0.58
CA GLU A 48 -6.34 -11.54 1.05
C GLU A 48 -6.21 -12.63 0.00
N SER A 49 -5.72 -13.81 0.39
CA SER A 49 -5.51 -14.94 -0.52
C SER A 49 -6.50 -16.09 -0.30
N GLY A 50 -7.50 -15.89 0.56
CA GLY A 50 -8.42 -16.94 0.97
C GLY A 50 -7.74 -18.09 1.73
N SER A 51 -8.38 -19.27 1.75
CA SER A 51 -7.77 -20.47 2.34
C SER A 51 -6.83 -21.14 1.33
N LEU A 52 -5.52 -20.96 1.52
CA LEU A 52 -4.52 -21.56 0.65
C LEU A 52 -4.03 -22.91 1.22
N PRO A 53 -4.21 -24.04 0.51
CA PRO A 53 -3.67 -25.32 0.93
C PRO A 53 -2.14 -25.28 1.07
N GLU A 54 -1.59 -26.00 2.04
CA GLU A 54 -0.15 -26.03 2.28
C GLU A 54 0.68 -26.36 1.03
N ALA A 55 0.19 -27.31 0.23
CA ALA A 55 0.82 -27.73 -1.02
C ALA A 55 0.91 -26.62 -2.08
N GLN A 56 0.04 -25.60 -2.01
CA GLN A 56 0.03 -24.48 -2.95
C GLN A 56 0.85 -23.28 -2.48
N ARG A 57 1.29 -23.25 -1.21
CA ARG A 57 2.00 -22.08 -0.62
C ARG A 57 3.25 -21.68 -1.39
N GLN A 58 4.03 -22.65 -1.87
CA GLN A 58 5.22 -22.36 -2.66
C GLN A 58 4.86 -21.77 -4.02
N THR A 59 3.91 -22.39 -4.75
CA THR A 59 3.45 -21.90 -6.04
C THR A 59 2.89 -20.49 -5.92
N TYR A 60 2.06 -20.25 -4.91
CA TYR A 60 1.53 -18.93 -4.59
C TYR A 60 2.63 -17.90 -4.37
N ALA A 61 3.66 -18.23 -3.58
CA ALA A 61 4.77 -17.31 -3.32
C ALA A 61 5.58 -17.00 -4.59
N VAL A 62 5.74 -17.98 -5.49
CA VAL A 62 6.41 -17.79 -6.78
C VAL A 62 5.57 -16.92 -7.72
N SER A 63 4.26 -17.17 -7.82
CA SER A 63 3.34 -16.35 -8.63
C SER A 63 3.23 -14.93 -8.10
N MET A 64 3.15 -14.75 -6.78
CA MET A 64 3.19 -13.43 -6.14
C MET A 64 4.49 -12.68 -6.48
N TRP A 65 5.64 -13.35 -6.35
CA TRP A 65 6.93 -12.77 -6.73
C TRP A 65 6.97 -12.38 -8.21
N LYS A 66 6.44 -13.24 -9.09
CA LYS A 66 6.34 -12.98 -10.52
C LYS A 66 5.49 -11.73 -10.78
N CYS A 67 4.27 -11.67 -10.24
CA CYS A 67 3.38 -10.53 -10.44
C CYS A 67 3.96 -9.20 -9.94
N MET A 68 4.64 -9.21 -8.78
CA MET A 68 5.34 -8.01 -8.29
C MET A 68 6.52 -7.60 -9.17
N ALA A 69 7.15 -8.55 -9.86
CA ALA A 69 8.26 -8.28 -10.78
C ALA A 69 7.78 -7.78 -12.17
N GLU A 70 6.62 -8.25 -12.63
CA GLU A 70 5.98 -7.78 -13.87
C GLU A 70 5.36 -6.38 -13.69
N PHE A 71 4.84 -6.09 -12.50
CA PHE A 71 4.19 -4.81 -12.15
C PHE A 71 4.87 -4.11 -10.96
N PRO A 72 6.15 -3.72 -11.06
CA PRO A 72 6.82 -3.01 -9.98
C PRO A 72 6.27 -1.59 -9.82
N TYR A 73 6.24 -1.10 -8.58
CA TYR A 73 5.98 0.32 -8.33
C TYR A 73 6.95 1.21 -9.11
N GLU A 74 6.47 2.37 -9.57
CA GLU A 74 7.34 3.37 -10.18
C GLU A 74 8.58 3.63 -9.30
N PRO A 75 9.78 3.79 -9.88
CA PRO A 75 11.02 3.92 -9.10
C PRO A 75 10.99 5.04 -8.06
N ARG A 76 10.18 6.09 -8.28
CA ARG A 76 9.99 7.20 -7.33
C ARG A 76 9.43 6.75 -5.97
N PHE A 77 8.61 5.69 -5.93
CA PHE A 77 8.08 5.14 -4.68
C PHE A 77 9.09 4.26 -3.94
N ASN A 78 10.16 3.83 -4.61
CA ASN A 78 11.22 3.01 -4.03
C ASN A 78 12.39 3.83 -3.46
N GLN A 79 12.29 5.16 -3.52
CA GLN A 79 13.29 6.07 -2.96
C GLN A 79 12.86 6.55 -1.58
N ARG A 80 13.85 6.82 -0.71
CA ARG A 80 13.56 7.56 0.53
C ARG A 80 13.02 8.93 0.16
N LEU A 81 11.86 9.26 0.73
CA LEU A 81 11.27 10.59 0.66
C LEU A 81 12.21 11.63 1.26
N SER A 82 12.28 12.79 0.62
CA SER A 82 12.97 13.95 1.16
C SER A 82 12.26 14.49 2.40
N THR A 83 12.97 15.25 3.23
CA THR A 83 12.35 15.96 4.38
C THR A 83 11.17 16.82 3.96
N GLU A 84 11.24 17.48 2.80
CA GLU A 84 10.16 18.30 2.28
C GLU A 84 8.93 17.47 1.86
N GLN A 85 9.16 16.30 1.26
CA GLN A 85 8.08 15.36 0.94
C GLN A 85 7.42 14.81 2.20
N LEU A 86 8.21 14.47 3.24
CA LEU A 86 7.67 14.05 4.53
C LEU A 86 6.84 15.16 5.20
N ALA A 87 7.31 16.41 5.14
CA ALA A 87 6.55 17.56 5.61
C ALA A 87 5.25 17.76 4.80
N ALA A 88 5.29 17.55 3.49
CA ALA A 88 4.09 17.62 2.64
C ALA A 88 3.08 16.52 2.99
N ILE A 89 3.53 15.28 3.24
CA ILE A 89 2.68 14.19 3.76
C ILE A 89 2.07 14.62 5.09
N TYR A 90 2.87 15.11 6.04
CA TYR A 90 2.36 15.54 7.34
C TYR A 90 1.27 16.60 7.20
N ARG A 91 1.48 17.64 6.39
CA ARG A 91 0.49 18.71 6.18
C ARG A 91 -0.79 18.20 5.54
N TYR A 92 -0.67 17.27 4.59
CA TYR A 92 -1.83 16.60 3.99
C TYR A 92 -2.58 15.76 5.03
N TYR A 93 -1.86 14.99 5.84
CA TYR A 93 -2.44 14.11 6.87
C TYR A 93 -3.16 14.91 7.94
N ALA A 94 -2.50 15.92 8.51
CA ALA A 94 -3.05 16.77 9.56
C ALA A 94 -4.08 17.80 9.07
N GLY A 95 -4.38 17.84 7.77
CA GLY A 95 -5.34 18.74 7.16
C GLY A 95 -6.31 17.96 6.28
N GLU A 96 -6.17 18.09 4.96
CA GLU A 96 -7.13 17.58 3.95
C GLU A 96 -7.54 16.12 4.16
N LEU A 97 -6.61 15.22 4.51
CA LEU A 97 -6.95 13.82 4.75
C LEU A 97 -7.76 13.63 6.05
N THR A 98 -7.40 14.34 7.11
CA THR A 98 -8.18 14.32 8.36
C THR A 98 -9.59 14.85 8.10
N ASP A 99 -9.72 16.00 7.43
CA ASP A 99 -11.02 16.59 7.09
C ASP A 99 -11.87 15.62 6.25
N CYS A 100 -11.27 14.98 5.24
CA CYS A 100 -11.97 14.00 4.38
C CYS A 100 -12.49 12.80 5.17
N LEU A 101 -11.68 12.26 6.09
CA LEU A 101 -12.08 11.12 6.91
C LEU A 101 -13.15 11.50 7.94
N GLU A 102 -13.06 12.70 8.52
CA GLU A 102 -14.10 13.23 9.42
C GLU A 102 -15.44 13.45 8.69
N ASP A 103 -15.41 13.90 7.44
CA ASP A 103 -16.59 14.01 6.58
C ASP A 103 -17.24 12.65 6.26
N LEU A 104 -16.45 11.58 6.24
CA LEU A 104 -16.93 10.19 6.15
C LEU A 104 -17.42 9.63 7.50
N GLY A 105 -17.28 10.39 8.59
CA GLY A 105 -17.75 10.01 9.93
C GLY A 105 -16.71 9.36 10.83
N TYR A 106 -15.43 9.29 10.41
CA TYR A 106 -14.36 8.77 11.25
C TYR A 106 -13.92 9.80 12.30
N THR A 107 -13.55 9.34 13.49
CA THR A 107 -12.91 10.19 14.51
C THR A 107 -11.40 10.02 14.44
N VAL A 108 -10.69 11.05 13.98
CA VAL A 108 -9.24 11.01 13.82
C VAL A 108 -8.54 11.54 15.08
N ASP A 109 -7.53 10.82 15.56
CA ASP A 109 -6.71 11.26 16.69
C ASP A 109 -5.87 12.50 16.34
N ALA A 110 -5.63 13.36 17.33
CA ALA A 110 -4.84 14.57 17.13
C ALA A 110 -3.42 14.26 16.60
N PRO A 111 -2.93 15.02 15.60
CA PRO A 111 -1.60 14.81 15.04
C PRO A 111 -0.48 15.15 16.04
N PRO A 112 0.68 14.47 15.95
CA PRO A 112 1.90 14.92 16.62
C PRO A 112 2.43 16.21 15.96
N SER A 113 3.54 16.77 16.45
CA SER A 113 4.18 17.87 15.71
C SER A 113 4.76 17.43 14.37
N GLU A 114 4.85 18.33 13.39
CA GLU A 114 5.49 18.06 12.08
C GLU A 114 6.91 17.50 12.26
N THR A 115 7.69 18.11 13.15
CA THR A 115 9.06 17.67 13.46
C THR A 115 9.08 16.23 13.96
N THR A 116 8.20 15.90 14.93
CA THR A 116 8.08 14.53 15.46
C THR A 116 7.73 13.52 14.37
N PHE A 117 6.80 13.87 13.48
CA PHE A 117 6.39 13.01 12.38
C PHE A 117 7.55 12.76 11.39
N VAL A 118 8.19 13.83 10.94
CA VAL A 118 9.28 13.78 9.94
C VAL A 118 10.49 13.00 10.48
N GLU A 119 10.90 13.26 11.72
CA GLU A 119 12.04 12.57 12.34
C GLU A 119 11.73 11.10 12.64
N GLY A 120 10.48 10.79 12.99
CA GLY A 120 10.01 9.45 13.32
C GLY A 120 9.67 8.58 12.10
N TYR A 121 9.52 9.14 10.91
CA TYR A 121 8.85 8.48 9.78
C TYR A 121 9.36 7.07 9.45
N TYR A 122 10.67 6.83 9.55
CA TYR A 122 11.29 5.54 9.24
C TYR A 122 11.67 4.70 10.47
N THR A 123 11.49 5.23 11.67
CA THR A 123 12.09 4.67 12.90
C THR A 123 11.08 4.45 14.01
N ALA A 124 9.96 5.19 14.01
CA ALA A 124 8.88 5.02 14.97
C ALA A 124 8.04 3.80 14.61
N PRO A 125 7.86 2.83 15.53
CA PRO A 125 7.03 1.65 15.28
C PRO A 125 5.54 2.00 15.14
N ASP A 126 5.09 3.04 15.84
CA ASP A 126 3.70 3.50 15.90
C ASP A 126 3.61 4.95 15.43
N LEU A 127 4.08 5.23 14.21
CA LEU A 127 3.94 6.55 13.62
C LEU A 127 2.44 6.88 13.44
N TRP A 128 2.05 8.07 13.85
CA TRP A 128 0.67 8.54 13.69
C TRP A 128 0.26 8.59 12.22
N SER A 129 -1.00 8.21 11.94
CA SER A 129 -1.64 8.26 10.64
C SER A 129 -3.15 8.49 10.83
N PRO A 130 -3.82 9.34 10.03
CA PRO A 130 -5.27 9.48 10.07
C PRO A 130 -6.01 8.15 9.85
N TYR A 131 -5.44 7.28 9.02
CA TYR A 131 -6.01 5.97 8.71
C TYR A 131 -6.02 4.98 9.89
N SER A 132 -5.33 5.28 11.00
CA SER A 132 -5.48 4.50 12.23
C SER A 132 -6.93 4.48 12.74
N ALA A 133 -7.70 5.55 12.50
CA ALA A 133 -9.13 5.61 12.84
C ALA A 133 -9.97 4.63 12.00
N VAL A 134 -9.65 4.53 10.71
CA VAL A 134 -10.34 3.64 9.76
C VAL A 134 -10.02 2.18 10.09
N LEU A 135 -8.73 1.86 10.30
CA LEU A 135 -8.27 0.51 10.63
C LEU A 135 -8.74 0.03 12.01
N GLY A 136 -9.03 0.97 12.92
CA GLY A 136 -9.64 0.68 14.21
C GLY A 136 -11.16 0.45 14.15
N SER A 137 -11.81 0.74 13.01
CA SER A 137 -13.25 0.59 12.84
C SER A 137 -13.66 -0.83 12.43
N THR A 138 -14.94 -1.17 12.57
CA THR A 138 -15.50 -2.45 12.08
C THR A 138 -16.03 -2.35 10.64
N GLU A 139 -15.94 -1.18 10.02
CA GLU A 139 -16.44 -0.93 8.68
C GLU A 139 -15.41 -1.33 7.62
N ASP A 140 -15.87 -1.66 6.41
CA ASP A 140 -14.98 -1.96 5.30
C ASP A 140 -14.20 -0.69 4.90
N PRO A 141 -12.85 -0.68 5.01
CA PRO A 141 -12.06 0.51 4.76
C PRO A 141 -11.98 0.86 3.27
N SER A 142 -12.45 -0.01 2.37
CA SER A 142 -12.37 0.17 0.91
C SER A 142 -12.96 1.52 0.44
N SER A 143 -14.09 1.94 1.01
CA SER A 143 -14.74 3.20 0.64
C SER A 143 -13.95 4.44 1.08
N ALA A 144 -13.29 4.36 2.25
CA ALA A 144 -12.44 5.43 2.76
C ALA A 144 -11.22 5.61 1.87
N TYR A 145 -10.54 4.52 1.52
CA TYR A 145 -9.39 4.56 0.60
C TYR A 145 -9.74 5.05 -0.81
N ALA A 146 -10.94 4.72 -1.30
CA ALA A 146 -11.40 5.20 -2.60
C ALA A 146 -11.73 6.70 -2.61
N THR A 147 -12.17 7.24 -1.47
CA THR A 147 -12.67 8.62 -1.37
C THR A 147 -11.60 9.59 -0.86
N CYS A 148 -10.76 9.14 0.07
CA CYS A 148 -9.74 9.92 0.75
C CYS A 148 -8.35 9.32 0.47
N PRO A 149 -7.69 9.67 -0.65
CA PRO A 149 -6.42 9.07 -1.04
C PRO A 149 -5.37 9.13 0.09
N ILE A 150 -4.59 8.06 0.27
CA ILE A 150 -3.60 7.99 1.35
C ILE A 150 -2.40 8.91 1.14
N LEU A 151 -2.10 9.33 -0.09
CA LEU A 151 -1.01 10.24 -0.38
C LEU A 151 -1.52 11.55 -0.99
N PRO A 152 -0.82 12.68 -0.74
CA PRO A 152 -1.14 13.91 -1.43
C PRO A 152 -0.87 13.75 -2.94
N PRO A 153 -1.77 14.25 -3.81
CA PRO A 153 -1.71 14.02 -5.25
C PRO A 153 -0.42 14.52 -5.92
N ASP A 154 0.21 15.56 -5.37
CA ASP A 154 1.42 16.19 -5.92
C ASP A 154 2.72 15.84 -5.16
N LEU A 155 2.73 14.78 -4.33
CA LEU A 155 3.88 14.44 -3.48
C LEU A 155 5.21 14.28 -4.25
N PHE A 156 5.15 13.80 -5.49
CA PHE A 156 6.31 13.55 -6.33
C PHE A 156 6.44 14.56 -7.49
N GLY A 157 5.70 15.67 -7.42
CA GLY A 157 5.52 16.60 -8.53
C GLY A 157 4.50 16.08 -9.54
N SER A 158 3.68 16.98 -10.05
CA SER A 158 2.81 16.72 -11.19
C SER A 158 3.67 16.29 -12.38
N SER A 159 3.43 15.09 -12.91
CA SER A 159 4.14 14.57 -14.08
C SER A 159 3.84 15.37 -15.35
#